data_AF-A0A5C3MX91-F1
#
_entry.id   AF-A0A5C3MX91-F1
#
_cell.length_a   1.000
_cell.length_b   1.000
_cell.length_c   1.000
_cell.angle_alpha   90.00
_cell.angle_beta   90.00
_cell.angle_gamma   90.00
#
_symmetry.space_group_name_H-M   'P 1'
#
loop_
_entity.id
_entity.type
_entity.pdbx_description
1 polymer ?
#
loop_
_entity_poly.entity_id
_entity_poly.type
_entity_poly.pdbx_seq_one_letter_code
_entity_poly.pdbx_strand_id
1 'polypeptide(L)'
;MEACGSPGHVAKYVISAGTQSVLFAIALQATFTNSSTKIEAFSLGVYTPIFGASLCALLFSKSQKRLCFQLAVITTALYALSAGQIALTFWQSIISTDLMPHGSYQDDASMLSEVTRFYLGSCIGDTMTACSNLLADCLLPREACGFAVVAFDIERYLARLHSSASQTEFQIAHDYLGERRNAVAIAFFVSSFITNLLMSSLVAHRIWSATRRLAVINRSRRNYMRLASYIFETGILYSITLLLCAIFLQTKDDVPWLTAPQNATFGVSSQIVGIFPTIIILLVALGRTFDQTIDSVDSDQLTTVPVACLSDTQPSDTGEGIITAESRFGSITSGRSRMDNAKSR
;
A
#
# COMPACT_ATOMS: atom_id res chain seq x y z
N MET A 1 -1.20 35.58 -9.54
CA MET A 1 -1.77 34.33 -8.97
C MET A 1 -0.64 33.53 -8.35
N GLU A 2 -0.18 33.96 -7.17
CA GLU A 2 1.10 33.52 -6.58
C GLU A 2 0.91 32.92 -5.16
N ALA A 3 -0.20 32.22 -4.97
CA ALA A 3 -0.59 31.62 -3.69
C ALA A 3 -0.62 30.08 -3.73
N CYS A 4 0.26 29.47 -4.53
CA CYS A 4 0.46 28.02 -4.45
C CYS A 4 1.46 27.77 -3.32
N GLY A 5 0.92 27.52 -2.12
CA GLY A 5 1.71 27.26 -0.91
C GLY A 5 2.77 26.20 -1.16
N SER A 6 3.95 26.41 -0.55
CA SER A 6 5.11 25.54 -0.71
C SER A 6 4.71 24.06 -0.62
N PRO A 7 5.05 23.22 -1.62
CA PRO A 7 4.60 21.83 -1.71
C PRO A 7 4.96 20.98 -0.47
N GLY A 8 5.96 21.41 0.32
CA GLY A 8 6.31 20.77 1.59
C GLY A 8 5.26 20.93 2.70
N HIS A 9 4.43 21.97 2.68
CA HIS A 9 3.34 22.15 3.66
C HIS A 9 2.16 21.23 3.38
N VAL A 10 1.81 21.03 2.11
CA VAL A 10 0.72 20.13 1.70
C VAL A 10 1.05 18.67 2.06
N ALA A 11 2.28 18.25 1.84
CA ALA A 11 2.76 16.90 2.21
C ALA A 11 2.56 16.58 3.69
N LYS A 12 3.00 17.47 4.58
CA LYS A 12 2.86 17.28 6.04
C LYS A 12 1.40 17.18 6.46
N TYR A 13 0.53 18.00 5.86
CA TYR A 13 -0.88 18.03 6.21
C TYR A 13 -1.58 16.74 5.76
N VAL A 14 -1.31 16.26 4.54
CA VAL A 14 -1.93 15.03 4.03
C VAL A 14 -1.46 13.79 4.81
N ILE A 15 -0.17 13.70 5.16
CA ILE A 15 0.35 12.57 5.95
C ILE A 15 -0.25 12.59 7.36
N SER A 16 -0.23 13.73 8.04
CA SER A 16 -0.81 13.86 9.39
C SER A 16 -2.31 13.57 9.39
N ALA A 17 -3.03 14.06 8.38
CA ALA A 17 -4.46 13.81 8.24
C ALA A 17 -4.74 12.33 7.96
N GLY A 18 -3.94 11.66 7.11
CA GLY A 18 -4.08 10.24 6.82
C GLY A 18 -3.89 9.36 8.07
N THR A 19 -2.80 9.56 8.82
CA THR A 19 -2.55 8.77 10.03
C THR A 19 -3.60 9.02 11.12
N GLN A 20 -4.01 10.28 11.32
CA GLN A 20 -5.07 10.59 12.27
C GLN A 20 -6.43 10.06 11.82
N SER A 21 -6.72 10.05 10.52
CA SER A 21 -7.97 9.51 9.98
C SER A 21 -8.05 8.00 10.16
N VAL A 22 -6.94 7.27 10.00
CA VAL A 22 -6.89 5.82 10.26
C VAL A 22 -7.06 5.53 11.75
N LEU A 23 -6.34 6.22 12.63
CA LEU A 23 -6.48 6.05 14.08
C LEU A 23 -7.88 6.44 14.57
N PHE A 24 -8.45 7.50 14.01
CA PHE A 24 -9.81 7.93 14.29
C PHE A 24 -10.83 6.90 13.78
N ALA A 25 -10.66 6.35 12.57
CA ALA A 25 -11.53 5.28 12.06
C ALA A 25 -11.48 4.05 12.95
N ILE A 26 -10.29 3.62 13.41
CA ILE A 26 -10.12 2.51 14.36
C ILE A 26 -10.83 2.81 15.69
N ALA A 27 -10.64 4.01 16.24
CA ALA A 27 -11.29 4.43 17.49
C ALA A 27 -12.82 4.54 17.34
N LEU A 28 -13.30 5.04 16.20
CA LEU A 28 -14.72 5.16 15.89
C LEU A 28 -15.35 3.77 15.73
N GLN A 29 -14.65 2.85 15.04
CA GLN A 29 -15.05 1.45 14.87
C GLN A 29 -15.18 0.73 16.22
N ALA A 30 -14.24 0.97 17.15
CA ALA A 30 -14.29 0.43 18.49
C ALA A 30 -15.46 0.96 19.34
N THR A 31 -15.95 2.17 19.02
CA THR A 31 -17.03 2.82 19.78
C THR A 31 -18.42 2.47 19.25
N PHE A 32 -18.55 2.10 17.97
CA PHE A 32 -19.84 1.83 17.31
C PHE A 32 -19.96 0.37 16.89
N THR A 33 -20.10 -0.52 17.87
CA THR A 33 -20.30 -1.97 17.65
C THR A 33 -21.61 -2.30 16.90
N ASN A 34 -22.60 -1.41 16.91
CA ASN A 34 -23.92 -1.65 16.30
C ASN A 34 -24.08 -1.08 14.87
N SER A 35 -23.02 -0.57 14.23
CA SER A 35 -23.14 0.08 12.91
C SER A 35 -21.91 -0.07 12.02
N SER A 36 -21.30 -1.27 11.97
CA SER A 36 -20.08 -1.54 11.16
C SER A 36 -20.18 -1.00 9.73
N THR A 37 -21.33 -1.16 9.08
CA THR A 37 -21.58 -0.69 7.71
C THR A 37 -21.50 0.83 7.54
N LYS A 38 -21.97 1.59 8.52
CA LYS A 38 -21.94 3.07 8.47
C LYS A 38 -20.51 3.57 8.57
N ILE A 39 -19.69 2.90 9.37
CA ILE A 39 -18.29 3.26 9.59
C ILE A 39 -17.45 2.90 8.37
N GLU A 40 -17.69 1.73 7.78
CA GLU A 40 -17.04 1.33 6.52
C GLU A 40 -17.36 2.29 5.37
N ALA A 41 -18.63 2.67 5.22
CA ALA A 41 -19.05 3.65 4.22
C ALA A 41 -18.42 5.03 4.47
N PHE A 42 -18.33 5.45 5.73
CA PHE A 42 -17.67 6.70 6.11
C PHE A 42 -16.17 6.67 5.78
N SER A 43 -15.47 5.59 6.14
CA SER A 43 -14.05 5.39 5.82
C SER A 43 -13.80 5.43 4.32
N LEU A 44 -14.67 4.81 3.51
CA LEU A 44 -14.58 4.88 2.04
C LEU A 44 -14.79 6.31 1.52
N GLY A 45 -15.71 7.04 2.12
CA GLY A 45 -15.97 8.44 1.81
C GLY A 45 -14.76 9.34 2.06
N VAL A 46 -14.00 9.11 3.13
CA VAL A 46 -12.75 9.82 3.44
C VAL A 46 -11.60 9.34 2.56
N TYR A 47 -11.54 8.05 2.25
CA TYR A 47 -10.48 7.46 1.45
C TYR A 47 -10.52 7.92 -0.02
N THR A 48 -11.71 8.04 -0.60
CA THR A 48 -11.91 8.44 -2.01
C THR A 48 -11.24 9.77 -2.39
N PRO A 49 -11.41 10.89 -1.65
CA PRO A 49 -10.73 12.14 -1.99
C PRO A 49 -9.20 12.07 -1.79
N ILE A 50 -8.71 11.31 -0.80
CA ILE A 50 -7.26 11.10 -0.60
C ILE A 50 -6.68 10.35 -1.80
N PHE A 51 -7.34 9.28 -2.23
CA PHE A 51 -6.98 8.53 -3.43
C PHE A 51 -7.00 9.44 -4.66
N GLY A 52 -8.09 10.20 -4.88
CA GLY A 52 -8.20 11.14 -6.00
C GLY A 52 -7.08 12.18 -6.02
N ALA A 53 -6.74 12.77 -4.88
CA ALA A 53 -5.63 13.72 -4.76
C ALA A 53 -4.28 13.07 -5.10
N SER A 54 -4.05 11.84 -4.63
CA SER A 54 -2.82 11.08 -4.91
C SER A 54 -2.70 10.75 -6.40
N LEU A 55 -3.80 10.35 -7.04
CA LEU A 55 -3.84 10.01 -8.45
C LEU A 55 -3.61 11.24 -9.33
N CYS A 56 -4.25 12.37 -9.00
CA CYS A 56 -3.99 13.65 -9.65
C CYS A 56 -2.52 14.03 -9.56
N ALA A 57 -1.91 13.96 -8.36
CA ALA A 57 -0.50 14.28 -8.16
C ALA A 57 0.43 13.40 -9.01
N LEU A 58 0.12 12.10 -9.15
CA LEU A 58 0.87 11.17 -10.00
C LEU A 58 0.73 11.50 -11.49
N LEU A 59 -0.50 11.77 -11.95
CA LEU A 59 -0.78 12.06 -13.36
C LEU A 59 -0.14 13.36 -13.83
N PHE A 60 -0.02 14.36 -12.95
CA PHE A 60 0.63 15.63 -13.28
C PHE A 60 2.17 15.63 -13.13
N SER A 61 2.76 14.54 -12.64
CA SER A 61 4.21 14.45 -12.49
C SER A 61 4.91 14.29 -13.85
N LYS A 62 5.64 15.33 -14.29
CA LYS A 62 6.30 15.36 -15.61
C LYS A 62 7.55 14.48 -15.73
N SER A 63 8.13 14.02 -14.62
CA SER A 63 9.52 13.54 -14.61
C SER A 63 9.73 12.07 -15.03
N GLN A 64 8.73 11.18 -14.93
CA GLN A 64 8.83 9.78 -15.40
C GLN A 64 7.48 9.18 -15.81
N LYS A 65 7.09 9.41 -17.07
CA LYS A 65 5.78 8.98 -17.58
C LYS A 65 5.52 7.47 -17.45
N ARG A 66 6.51 6.60 -17.72
CA ARG A 66 6.29 5.14 -17.76
C ARG A 66 6.08 4.52 -16.37
N LEU A 67 6.94 4.84 -15.41
CA LEU A 67 6.86 4.29 -14.05
C LEU A 67 5.69 4.88 -13.27
N CYS A 68 5.44 6.19 -13.39
CA CYS A 68 4.26 6.82 -12.79
C CYS A 68 2.95 6.24 -13.37
N PHE A 69 2.90 5.98 -14.68
CA PHE A 69 1.71 5.36 -15.29
C PHE A 69 1.48 3.93 -14.79
N GLN A 70 2.52 3.09 -14.75
CA GLN A 70 2.40 1.73 -14.21
C GLN A 70 1.92 1.75 -12.75
N LEU A 71 2.50 2.64 -11.94
CA LEU A 71 2.13 2.79 -10.54
C LEU A 71 0.68 3.27 -10.39
N ALA A 72 0.25 4.24 -11.20
CA ALA A 72 -1.12 4.75 -11.23
C ALA A 72 -2.12 3.65 -11.61
N VAL A 73 -1.80 2.80 -12.60
CA VAL A 73 -2.64 1.67 -13.01
C VAL A 73 -2.79 0.67 -11.87
N ILE A 74 -1.69 0.25 -11.24
CA ILE A 74 -1.72 -0.71 -10.11
C ILE A 74 -2.54 -0.13 -8.94
N THR A 75 -2.31 1.14 -8.60
CA THR A 75 -3.05 1.80 -7.50
C THR A 75 -4.55 1.90 -7.80
N THR A 76 -4.90 2.23 -9.05
CA THR A 76 -6.30 2.32 -9.48
C THR A 76 -6.98 0.95 -9.44
N ALA A 77 -6.27 -0.11 -9.83
CA ALA A 77 -6.78 -1.48 -9.73
C ALA A 77 -7.01 -1.89 -8.26
N LEU A 78 -6.04 -1.62 -7.38
CA LEU A 78 -6.18 -1.89 -5.94
C LEU A 78 -7.31 -1.09 -5.30
N TYR A 79 -7.49 0.18 -5.69
CA TYR A 79 -8.62 1.00 -5.25
C TYR A 79 -9.96 0.45 -5.74
N ALA A 80 -10.05 0.05 -7.00
CA ALA A 80 -11.29 -0.51 -7.55
C ALA A 80 -11.66 -1.83 -6.86
N LEU A 81 -10.68 -2.69 -6.59
CA LEU A 81 -10.90 -3.93 -5.85
C LEU A 81 -11.34 -3.66 -4.40
N SER A 82 -10.69 -2.72 -3.69
CA SER A 82 -11.10 -2.40 -2.32
C SER A 82 -12.48 -1.74 -2.25
N ALA A 83 -12.80 -0.85 -3.19
CA ALA A 83 -14.12 -0.25 -3.30
C ALA A 83 -15.20 -1.31 -3.59
N GLY A 84 -14.90 -2.28 -4.47
CA GLY A 84 -15.80 -3.38 -4.77
C GLY A 84 -15.99 -4.34 -3.59
N GLN A 85 -14.93 -4.61 -2.80
CA GLN A 85 -15.05 -5.37 -1.55
C GLN A 85 -16.00 -4.67 -0.57
N ILE A 86 -15.84 -3.37 -0.35
CA ILE A 86 -16.73 -2.61 0.56
C ILE A 86 -18.17 -2.62 0.06
N ALA A 87 -18.39 -2.48 -1.25
CA ALA A 87 -19.73 -2.58 -1.83
C ALA A 87 -20.36 -3.97 -1.60
N LEU A 88 -19.57 -5.04 -1.70
CA LEU A 88 -20.02 -6.40 -1.40
C LEU A 88 -20.32 -6.60 0.08
N THR A 89 -19.46 -6.12 0.99
CA THR A 89 -19.71 -6.20 2.44
C THR A 89 -20.99 -5.45 2.81
N PHE A 90 -21.19 -4.27 2.23
CA PHE A 90 -22.42 -3.49 2.41
C PHE A 90 -23.65 -4.26 1.92
N TRP A 91 -23.56 -4.84 0.72
CA TRP A 91 -24.61 -5.68 0.15
C TRP A 91 -24.93 -6.90 1.03
N GLN A 92 -23.91 -7.60 1.52
CA GLN A 92 -24.06 -8.74 2.43
C GLN A 92 -24.74 -8.33 3.74
N SER A 93 -24.41 -7.16 4.27
CA SER A 93 -25.07 -6.65 5.47
C SER A 93 -26.56 -6.37 5.25
N ILE A 94 -26.96 -5.90 4.06
CA ILE A 94 -28.39 -5.70 3.73
C ILE A 94 -29.11 -7.04 3.66
N ILE A 95 -28.54 -8.03 2.96
CA ILE A 95 -29.11 -9.38 2.90
C ILE A 95 -29.21 -10.00 4.29
N SER A 96 -28.20 -9.80 5.15
CA SER A 96 -28.21 -10.37 6.50
C SER A 96 -29.28 -9.75 7.40
N THR A 97 -29.68 -8.50 7.19
CA THR A 97 -30.76 -7.88 7.98
C THR A 97 -32.14 -8.42 7.63
N ASP A 98 -32.35 -8.83 6.38
CA ASP A 98 -33.63 -9.36 5.90
C ASP A 98 -33.87 -10.83 6.30
N LEU A 99 -32.80 -11.56 6.65
CA LEU A 99 -32.86 -12.96 7.10
C LEU A 99 -33.40 -13.16 8.53
N MET A 100 -33.57 -12.11 9.34
CA MET A 100 -33.86 -12.19 10.79
C MET A 100 -35.19 -11.61 11.34
N PRO A 101 -36.21 -11.13 10.58
CA PRO A 101 -37.32 -10.42 11.21
C PRO A 101 -38.14 -11.26 12.20
N HIS A 102 -38.53 -12.49 11.85
CA HIS A 102 -39.49 -13.27 12.64
C HIS A 102 -39.10 -14.75 12.62
N GLY A 103 -38.70 -15.30 13.77
CA GLY A 103 -38.15 -16.66 13.92
C GLY A 103 -39.07 -17.85 13.59
N SER A 104 -40.08 -17.70 12.73
CA SER A 104 -40.85 -18.82 12.19
C SER A 104 -40.15 -19.41 10.96
N TYR A 105 -39.20 -20.30 11.24
CA TYR A 105 -38.29 -20.95 10.29
C TYR A 105 -38.91 -22.10 9.47
N GLN A 106 -40.21 -22.04 9.17
CA GLN A 106 -40.89 -23.22 8.65
C GLN A 106 -41.11 -23.14 7.13
N ASP A 107 -40.07 -23.57 6.41
CA ASP A 107 -40.15 -24.22 5.09
C ASP A 107 -40.31 -23.34 3.83
N ASP A 108 -39.92 -22.06 3.90
CA ASP A 108 -40.00 -21.19 2.73
C ASP A 108 -38.76 -21.29 1.82
N ALA A 109 -38.97 -21.65 0.56
CA ALA A 109 -37.97 -21.64 -0.51
C ALA A 109 -37.29 -20.25 -0.70
N SER A 110 -37.91 -19.17 -0.21
CA SER A 110 -37.34 -17.82 -0.20
C SER A 110 -36.06 -17.74 0.63
N MET A 111 -36.03 -18.35 1.82
CA MET A 111 -34.89 -18.39 2.73
C MET A 111 -33.66 -19.05 2.09
N LEU A 112 -33.88 -20.15 1.35
CA LEU A 112 -32.79 -20.82 0.65
C LEU A 112 -32.14 -19.92 -0.41
N SER A 113 -32.96 -19.16 -1.15
CA SER A 113 -32.46 -18.23 -2.18
C SER A 113 -31.63 -17.10 -1.58
N GLU A 114 -32.01 -16.61 -0.40
CA GLU A 114 -31.36 -15.50 0.28
C GLU A 114 -30.03 -15.91 0.91
N VAL A 115 -30.00 -17.05 1.61
CA VAL A 115 -28.77 -17.67 2.11
C VAL A 115 -27.78 -17.96 0.98
N THR A 116 -28.27 -18.43 -0.17
CA THR A 116 -27.43 -18.70 -1.34
C THR A 116 -26.79 -17.42 -1.90
N ARG A 117 -27.53 -16.30 -1.94
CA ARG A 117 -26.98 -15.00 -2.33
C ARG A 117 -25.93 -14.49 -1.36
N PHE A 118 -26.11 -14.72 -0.06
CA PHE A 118 -25.13 -14.37 0.96
C PHE A 118 -23.78 -15.11 0.73
N TYR A 119 -23.82 -16.44 0.53
CA TYR A 119 -22.62 -17.24 0.26
C TYR A 119 -21.94 -16.85 -1.06
N LEU A 120 -22.72 -16.55 -2.10
CA LEU A 120 -22.18 -16.04 -3.36
C LEU A 120 -21.43 -14.72 -3.14
N GLY A 121 -21.99 -13.80 -2.36
CA GLY A 121 -21.32 -12.56 -1.96
C GLY A 121 -19.99 -12.81 -1.27
N SER A 122 -19.93 -13.78 -0.34
CA SER A 122 -18.70 -14.13 0.38
C SER A 122 -17.64 -14.67 -0.58
N CYS A 123 -18.02 -15.60 -1.46
CA CYS A 123 -17.12 -16.18 -2.45
C CYS A 123 -16.51 -15.10 -3.37
N ILE A 124 -17.32 -14.14 -3.82
CA ILE A 124 -16.83 -13.02 -4.64
C ILE A 124 -15.89 -12.14 -3.80
N GLY A 125 -16.24 -11.81 -2.56
CA GLY A 125 -15.41 -11.01 -1.66
C GLY A 125 -14.05 -11.65 -1.37
N ASP A 126 -14.01 -12.95 -1.09
CA ASP A 126 -12.78 -13.71 -0.85
C ASP A 126 -11.92 -13.80 -2.13
N THR A 127 -12.55 -13.96 -3.29
CA THR A 127 -11.86 -13.92 -4.59
C THR A 127 -11.24 -12.54 -4.84
N MET A 128 -11.99 -11.46 -4.61
CA MET A 128 -11.46 -10.10 -4.74
C MET A 128 -10.30 -9.85 -3.77
N THR A 129 -10.38 -10.40 -2.55
CA THR A 129 -9.30 -10.35 -1.57
C THR A 129 -8.05 -11.07 -2.07
N ALA A 130 -8.20 -12.29 -2.59
CA ALA A 130 -7.10 -13.04 -3.18
C ALA A 130 -6.47 -12.28 -4.35
N CYS A 131 -7.29 -11.71 -5.26
CA CYS A 131 -6.82 -10.89 -6.37
C CYS A 131 -6.09 -9.62 -5.94
N SER A 132 -6.60 -8.90 -4.94
CA SER A 132 -5.94 -7.71 -4.37
C SER A 132 -4.56 -8.07 -3.80
N ASN A 133 -4.47 -9.17 -3.07
CA ASN A 133 -3.19 -9.63 -2.51
C ASN A 133 -2.21 -10.09 -3.61
N LEU A 134 -2.71 -10.75 -4.66
CA LEU A 134 -1.91 -11.12 -5.84
C LEU A 134 -1.35 -9.88 -6.55
N LEU A 135 -2.19 -8.86 -6.79
CA LEU A 135 -1.76 -7.60 -7.41
C LEU A 135 -0.79 -6.81 -6.54
N ALA A 136 -0.94 -6.87 -5.22
CA ALA A 136 -0.09 -6.13 -4.29
C ALA A 136 1.31 -6.76 -4.16
N ASP A 137 1.39 -8.08 -4.01
CA ASP A 137 2.64 -8.73 -3.61
C ASP A 137 3.32 -9.55 -4.70
N CYS A 138 2.60 -10.03 -5.73
CA CYS A 138 3.09 -10.94 -6.77
C CYS A 138 3.92 -12.14 -6.22
N LEU A 139 3.76 -12.50 -4.95
CA LEU A 139 4.53 -13.52 -4.24
C LEU A 139 3.76 -14.84 -4.21
N LEU A 140 4.15 -15.74 -5.11
CA LEU A 140 3.50 -17.03 -5.39
C LEU A 140 3.12 -17.89 -4.16
N PRO A 141 3.91 -18.01 -3.07
CA PRO A 141 3.57 -18.93 -1.99
C PRO A 141 2.37 -18.49 -1.14
N ARG A 142 2.17 -17.18 -0.96
CA ARG A 142 1.08 -16.62 -0.13
C ARG A 142 -0.28 -16.81 -0.79
N GLU A 143 -0.28 -16.80 -2.13
CA GLU A 143 -1.49 -16.87 -2.92
C GLU A 143 -2.18 -18.23 -2.88
N ALA A 144 -1.41 -19.31 -2.76
CA ALA A 144 -1.97 -20.65 -2.66
C ALA A 144 -2.98 -20.77 -1.51
N CYS A 145 -2.68 -20.17 -0.35
CA CYS A 145 -3.59 -20.16 0.78
C CYS A 145 -4.85 -19.33 0.52
N GLY A 146 -4.71 -18.16 -0.12
CA GLY A 146 -5.86 -17.31 -0.48
C GLY A 146 -6.81 -18.00 -1.46
N PHE A 147 -6.26 -18.61 -2.52
CA PHE A 147 -7.05 -19.39 -3.47
C PHE A 147 -7.63 -20.67 -2.85
N ALA A 148 -6.96 -21.28 -1.88
CA ALA A 148 -7.53 -22.40 -1.13
C ALA A 148 -8.77 -21.98 -0.33
N VAL A 149 -8.79 -20.80 0.31
CA VAL A 149 -9.99 -20.27 0.97
C VAL A 149 -11.14 -20.14 -0.03
N VAL A 150 -10.87 -19.54 -1.20
CA VAL A 150 -11.87 -19.41 -2.28
C VAL A 150 -12.38 -20.78 -2.73
N ALA A 151 -11.51 -21.77 -2.88
CA ALA A 151 -11.91 -23.12 -3.24
C ALA A 151 -12.86 -23.74 -2.20
N PHE A 152 -12.58 -23.57 -0.90
CA PHE A 152 -13.48 -24.04 0.17
C PHE A 152 -14.83 -23.31 0.15
N ASP A 153 -14.87 -22.02 -0.18
CA ASP A 153 -16.11 -21.27 -0.29
C ASP A 153 -16.95 -21.69 -1.50
N ILE A 154 -16.30 -22.01 -2.62
CA ILE A 154 -16.96 -22.62 -3.79
C ILE A 154 -17.49 -24.02 -3.43
N GLU A 155 -16.71 -24.85 -2.74
CA GLU A 155 -17.16 -26.18 -2.32
C GLU A 155 -18.38 -26.10 -1.39
N ARG A 156 -18.38 -25.16 -0.43
CA ARG A 156 -19.54 -24.90 0.43
C ARG A 156 -20.78 -24.45 -0.37
N TYR A 157 -20.58 -23.56 -1.33
CA TYR A 157 -21.65 -23.10 -2.23
C TYR A 157 -22.22 -24.26 -3.06
N LEU A 158 -21.36 -25.08 -3.66
CA LEU A 158 -21.76 -26.23 -4.46
C LEU A 158 -22.41 -27.34 -3.62
N ALA A 159 -21.92 -27.61 -2.41
CA ALA A 159 -22.51 -28.55 -1.48
C ALA A 159 -23.96 -28.15 -1.14
N ARG A 160 -24.21 -26.85 -0.95
CA ARG A 160 -25.56 -26.32 -0.71
C ARG A 160 -26.46 -26.44 -1.94
N LEU A 161 -25.92 -26.24 -3.14
CA LEU A 161 -26.68 -26.34 -4.38
C LEU A 161 -27.14 -27.78 -4.67
N HIS A 162 -26.28 -28.77 -4.36
CA HIS A 162 -26.54 -30.19 -4.68
C HIS A 162 -27.19 -30.98 -3.54
N SER A 163 -27.21 -30.47 -2.31
CA SER A 163 -27.82 -31.18 -1.19
C SER A 163 -29.35 -31.12 -1.28
N SER A 164 -29.97 -32.12 -1.91
CA SER A 164 -31.35 -32.54 -1.62
C SER A 164 -31.43 -33.40 -0.34
N ALA A 165 -30.29 -33.57 0.34
CA ALA A 165 -30.11 -34.44 1.49
C ALA A 165 -30.79 -33.89 2.76
N SER A 166 -31.11 -34.80 3.68
CA SER A 166 -31.69 -34.49 4.98
C SER A 166 -30.87 -33.41 5.73
N GLN A 167 -31.55 -32.50 6.43
CA GLN A 167 -30.97 -31.33 7.12
C GLN A 167 -29.76 -31.68 8.02
N THR A 168 -29.75 -32.88 8.61
CA THR A 168 -28.69 -33.34 9.52
C THR A 168 -27.37 -33.61 8.81
N GLU A 169 -27.39 -34.21 7.62
CA GLU A 169 -26.16 -34.54 6.86
C GLU A 169 -25.48 -33.27 6.36
N PHE A 170 -26.28 -32.28 5.94
CA PHE A 170 -25.77 -30.97 5.53
C PHE A 170 -25.03 -30.26 6.67
N GLN A 171 -25.56 -30.31 7.90
CA GLN A 171 -24.94 -29.62 9.04
C GLN A 171 -23.55 -30.18 9.35
N ILE A 172 -23.39 -31.51 9.35
CA ILE A 172 -22.10 -32.16 9.62
C ILE A 172 -21.06 -31.77 8.57
N ALA A 173 -21.43 -31.78 7.29
CA ALA A 173 -20.53 -31.38 6.21
C ALA A 173 -20.15 -29.89 6.31
N HIS A 174 -21.11 -29.02 6.68
CA HIS A 174 -20.90 -27.59 6.84
C HIS A 174 -19.91 -27.28 7.98
N ASP A 175 -20.07 -27.93 9.13
CA ASP A 175 -19.21 -27.77 10.30
C ASP A 175 -17.77 -28.22 9.97
N TYR A 176 -17.61 -29.40 9.36
CA TYR A 176 -16.31 -29.93 8.95
C TYR A 176 -15.57 -29.02 7.96
N LEU A 177 -16.25 -28.55 6.91
CA LEU A 177 -15.67 -27.62 5.94
C LEU A 177 -15.33 -26.27 6.58
N GLY A 178 -16.09 -25.86 7.60
CA GLY A 178 -15.84 -24.64 8.37
C GLY A 178 -14.55 -24.67 9.15
N GLU A 179 -14.31 -25.77 9.87
CA GLU A 179 -13.07 -25.94 10.63
C GLU A 179 -11.84 -25.92 9.70
N ARG A 180 -11.92 -26.61 8.54
CA ARG A 180 -10.82 -26.60 7.57
C ARG A 180 -10.59 -25.22 6.96
N ARG A 181 -11.67 -24.52 6.57
CA ARG A 181 -11.60 -23.15 6.07
C ARG A 181 -10.93 -22.23 7.09
N ASN A 182 -11.33 -22.30 8.36
CA ASN A 182 -10.76 -21.48 9.42
C ASN A 182 -9.27 -21.78 9.62
N ALA A 183 -8.85 -23.05 9.59
CA ALA A 183 -7.45 -23.41 9.69
C ALA A 183 -6.60 -22.81 8.55
N VAL A 184 -7.10 -22.86 7.30
CA VAL A 184 -6.43 -22.27 6.14
C VAL A 184 -6.44 -20.74 6.20
N ALA A 185 -7.53 -20.12 6.65
CA ALA A 185 -7.61 -18.68 6.87
C ALA A 185 -6.60 -18.22 7.93
N ILE A 186 -6.49 -18.92 9.07
CA ILE A 186 -5.49 -18.63 10.11
C ILE A 186 -4.07 -18.73 9.52
N ALA A 187 -3.78 -19.80 8.78
CA ALA A 187 -2.48 -19.95 8.11
C ALA A 187 -2.20 -18.80 7.13
N PHE A 188 -3.22 -18.35 6.38
CA PHE A 188 -3.14 -17.19 5.52
C PHE A 188 -2.84 -15.90 6.30
N PHE A 189 -3.54 -15.62 7.40
CA PHE A 189 -3.29 -14.43 8.23
C PHE A 189 -1.91 -14.44 8.88
N VAL A 190 -1.48 -15.57 9.43
CA VAL A 190 -0.15 -15.72 10.04
C VAL A 190 0.96 -15.59 9.00
N SER A 191 0.83 -16.24 7.83
CA SER A 191 1.80 -16.07 6.75
C SER A 191 1.86 -14.62 6.27
N SER A 192 0.70 -13.97 6.13
CA SER A 192 0.60 -12.56 5.74
C SER A 192 1.29 -11.66 6.77
N PHE A 193 1.04 -11.89 8.06
CA PHE A 193 1.69 -11.18 9.16
C PHE A 193 3.22 -11.28 9.07
N ILE A 194 3.77 -12.50 8.90
CA ILE A 194 5.21 -12.72 8.80
C ILE A 194 5.78 -12.00 7.57
N THR A 195 5.15 -12.17 6.41
CA THR A 195 5.61 -11.54 5.16
C THR A 195 5.62 -10.02 5.26
N ASN A 196 4.56 -9.41 5.80
CA ASN A 196 4.48 -7.96 5.96
C ASN A 196 5.56 -7.45 6.91
N LEU A 197 5.77 -8.13 8.04
CA LEU A 197 6.80 -7.76 9.01
C LEU A 197 8.20 -7.87 8.40
N LEU A 198 8.47 -8.92 7.62
CA LEU A 198 9.74 -9.09 6.91
C LEU A 198 9.92 -8.01 5.82
N MET A 199 8.91 -7.74 5.01
CA MET A 199 8.96 -6.73 3.95
C MET A 199 9.18 -5.32 4.52
N SER A 200 8.40 -4.92 5.52
CA SER A 200 8.58 -3.62 6.20
C SER A 200 9.97 -3.51 6.84
N SER A 201 10.47 -4.58 7.47
CA SER A 201 11.81 -4.60 8.07
C SER A 201 12.91 -4.51 7.00
N LEU A 202 12.78 -5.20 5.87
CA LEU A 202 13.74 -5.15 4.76
C LEU A 202 13.78 -3.78 4.09
N VAL A 203 12.63 -3.15 3.88
CA VAL A 203 12.53 -1.79 3.33
C VAL A 203 13.15 -0.79 4.29
N ALA A 204 12.78 -0.83 5.57
CA ALA A 204 13.34 0.03 6.61
C ALA A 204 14.87 -0.15 6.71
N HIS A 205 15.34 -1.40 6.70
CA HIS A 205 16.77 -1.72 6.73
C HIS A 205 17.51 -1.20 5.49
N ARG A 206 16.94 -1.34 4.29
CA ARG A 206 17.55 -0.79 3.07
C ARG A 206 17.64 0.73 3.11
N ILE A 207 16.58 1.42 3.53
CA ILE A 207 16.59 2.90 3.67
C ILE A 207 17.62 3.31 4.72
N TRP A 208 17.66 2.62 5.87
CA TRP A 208 18.64 2.86 6.92
C TRP A 208 20.08 2.68 6.41
N SER A 209 20.35 1.60 5.69
CA SER A 209 21.67 1.29 5.13
C SER A 209 22.10 2.33 4.09
N ALA A 210 21.22 2.72 3.17
CA ALA A 210 21.48 3.76 2.18
C ALA A 210 21.75 5.11 2.87
N THR A 211 20.93 5.47 3.86
CA THR A 211 21.10 6.70 4.64
C THR A 211 22.41 6.69 5.42
N ARG A 212 22.84 5.53 5.95
CA ARG A 212 24.10 5.40 6.70
C ARG A 212 25.32 5.66 5.82
N ARG A 213 25.28 5.28 4.54
CA ARG A 213 26.36 5.57 3.57
C ARG A 213 26.44 7.07 3.24
N LEU A 214 25.30 7.74 3.20
CA LEU A 214 25.21 9.19 2.94
C LEU A 214 25.43 10.06 4.21
N ALA A 215 25.45 9.44 5.39
CA ALA A 215 25.54 10.13 6.68
C ALA A 215 26.86 10.89 6.89
N VAL A 216 27.88 10.63 6.07
CA VAL A 216 29.16 11.37 6.12
C VAL A 216 29.01 12.82 5.63
N ILE A 217 27.98 13.14 4.82
CA ILE A 217 27.95 14.41 4.07
C ILE A 217 26.88 15.42 4.54
N ASN A 218 25.74 15.07 5.19
CA ASN A 218 24.71 16.11 5.35
C ASN A 218 23.63 16.00 6.46
N ARG A 219 23.08 17.18 6.76
CA ARG A 219 21.97 17.55 7.68
C ARG A 219 20.61 16.96 7.29
N SER A 220 20.45 16.42 6.06
CA SER A 220 19.20 15.86 5.52
C SER A 220 18.80 14.50 6.12
N ARG A 221 19.69 13.82 6.85
CA ARG A 221 19.45 12.51 7.49
C ARG A 221 18.18 12.45 8.35
N ARG A 222 17.84 13.54 9.04
CA ARG A 222 16.69 13.56 9.96
C ARG A 222 15.35 13.37 9.25
N ASN A 223 15.21 13.84 8.00
CA ASN A 223 13.95 13.75 7.27
C ASN A 223 13.72 12.33 6.73
N TYR A 224 14.77 11.70 6.19
CA TYR A 224 14.72 10.31 5.72
C TYR A 224 14.46 9.31 6.85
N MET A 225 15.06 9.52 8.02
CA MET A 225 14.79 8.66 9.18
C MET A 225 13.36 8.78 9.68
N ARG A 226 12.76 9.98 9.66
CA ARG A 226 11.34 10.16 10.00
C ARG A 226 10.44 9.42 9.01
N LEU A 227 10.72 9.55 7.71
CA LEU A 227 9.97 8.86 6.67
C LEU A 227 10.04 7.33 6.81
N ALA A 228 11.25 6.79 7.02
CA ALA A 228 11.43 5.35 7.26
C ALA A 228 10.70 4.87 8.51
N SER A 229 10.70 5.67 9.59
CA SER A 229 9.95 5.38 10.81
C SER A 229 8.45 5.31 10.56
N TYR A 230 7.88 6.22 9.75
CA TYR A 230 6.46 6.18 9.42
C TYR A 230 6.07 4.94 8.62
N ILE A 231 6.88 4.54 7.63
CA ILE A 231 6.64 3.32 6.84
C ILE A 231 6.71 2.08 7.76
N PHE A 232 7.65 2.06 8.69
CA PHE A 232 7.81 0.97 9.64
C PHE A 232 6.67 0.90 10.66
N GLU A 233 6.27 2.03 11.24
CA GLU A 233 5.18 2.14 12.21
C GLU A 233 3.85 1.67 11.60
N THR A 234 3.55 2.15 10.40
CA THR A 234 2.33 1.74 9.69
C THR A 234 2.37 0.25 9.30
N GLY A 235 3.53 -0.30 8.92
CA GLY A 235 3.69 -1.73 8.61
C GLY A 235 3.49 -2.64 9.83
N ILE A 236 3.95 -2.19 11.00
CA ILE A 236 3.69 -2.86 12.28
C ILE A 236 2.20 -2.82 12.61
N LEU A 237 1.54 -1.67 12.45
CA LEU A 237 0.10 -1.55 12.74
C LEU A 237 -0.70 -2.56 11.91
N TYR A 238 -0.42 -2.67 10.61
CA TYR A 238 -1.08 -3.66 9.76
C TYR A 238 -0.81 -5.10 10.22
N SER A 239 0.44 -5.39 10.60
CA SER A 239 0.83 -6.69 11.12
C SER A 239 0.06 -7.05 12.40
N ILE A 240 -0.09 -6.11 13.33
CA ILE A 240 -0.89 -6.30 14.56
C ILE A 240 -2.36 -6.60 14.20
N THR A 241 -2.94 -5.88 13.25
CA THR A 241 -4.34 -6.12 12.85
C THR A 241 -4.53 -7.53 12.26
N LEU A 242 -3.61 -8.00 11.41
CA LEU A 242 -3.67 -9.37 10.87
C LEU A 242 -3.54 -10.44 11.96
N LEU A 243 -2.68 -10.20 12.97
CA LEU A 243 -2.55 -11.10 14.10
C LEU A 243 -3.83 -11.14 14.94
N LEU A 244 -4.48 -9.99 15.17
CA LEU A 244 -5.76 -9.91 15.84
C LEU A 244 -6.86 -10.66 15.06
N CYS A 245 -6.91 -10.53 13.73
CA CYS A 245 -7.79 -11.34 12.88
C CYS A 245 -7.58 -12.84 13.10
N ALA A 246 -6.33 -13.30 13.12
CA ALA A 246 -6.02 -14.72 13.33
C ALA A 246 -6.47 -15.21 14.73
N ILE A 247 -6.29 -14.38 15.76
CA ILE A 247 -6.73 -14.70 17.14
C ILE A 247 -8.26 -14.78 17.21
N PHE A 248 -8.97 -13.81 16.63
CA PHE A 248 -10.44 -13.81 16.63
C PHE A 248 -11.04 -14.95 15.80
N LEU A 249 -10.35 -15.42 14.76
CA LEU A 249 -10.75 -16.62 14.02
C LEU A 249 -10.63 -17.91 14.84
N GLN A 250 -9.73 -17.94 15.83
CA GLN A 250 -9.52 -19.12 16.66
C GLN A 250 -10.51 -19.20 17.83
N THR A 251 -11.04 -18.06 18.29
CA THR A 251 -12.06 -18.04 19.32
C THR A 251 -13.37 -18.57 18.75
N LYS A 252 -13.81 -19.74 19.24
CA LYS A 252 -15.09 -20.36 18.84
C LYS A 252 -16.26 -19.44 19.17
N ASP A 253 -17.33 -19.58 18.39
CA ASP A 253 -18.58 -18.79 18.45
C ASP A 253 -19.35 -18.87 19.78
N ASP A 254 -18.81 -19.53 20.80
CA ASP A 254 -19.41 -19.66 22.13
C ASP A 254 -19.55 -18.32 22.88
N VAL A 255 -18.95 -17.25 22.36
CA VAL A 255 -18.94 -15.90 22.95
C VAL A 255 -19.57 -14.88 21.99
N PRO A 256 -20.89 -14.64 22.06
CA PRO A 256 -21.62 -13.73 21.16
C PRO A 256 -21.08 -12.29 21.13
N TRP A 257 -20.41 -11.86 22.19
CA TRP A 257 -19.82 -10.51 22.28
C TRP A 257 -18.52 -10.38 21.46
N LEU A 258 -17.91 -11.47 20.99
CA LEU A 258 -16.73 -11.43 20.11
C LEU A 258 -17.06 -11.25 18.63
N THR A 259 -18.28 -11.55 18.20
CA THR A 259 -18.67 -11.51 16.78
C THR A 259 -18.58 -10.10 16.20
N ALA A 260 -18.99 -9.07 16.96
CA ALA A 260 -18.91 -7.68 16.53
C ALA A 260 -17.44 -7.20 16.37
N PRO A 261 -16.54 -7.39 17.36
CA PRO A 261 -15.11 -7.12 17.22
C PRO A 261 -14.44 -7.83 16.03
N GLN A 262 -14.83 -9.08 15.76
CA GLN A 262 -14.29 -9.85 14.65
C GLN A 262 -14.60 -9.19 13.30
N ASN A 263 -15.87 -8.86 13.05
CA ASN A 263 -16.29 -8.19 11.82
C ASN A 263 -15.61 -6.82 11.66
N ALA A 264 -15.52 -6.06 12.75
CA ALA A 264 -14.81 -4.78 12.76
C ALA A 264 -13.33 -4.93 12.39
N THR A 265 -12.65 -5.95 12.92
CA THR A 265 -11.22 -6.18 12.66
C THR A 265 -10.96 -6.57 11.20
N PHE A 266 -11.85 -7.36 10.60
CA PHE A 266 -11.79 -7.66 9.15
C PHE A 266 -12.02 -6.42 8.29
N GLY A 267 -13.04 -5.62 8.63
CA GLY A 267 -13.32 -4.35 7.95
C GLY A 267 -12.11 -3.42 7.96
N VAL A 268 -11.51 -3.21 9.14
CA VAL A 268 -10.30 -2.38 9.29
C VAL A 268 -9.11 -2.95 8.51
N SER A 269 -8.89 -4.28 8.56
CA SER A 269 -7.80 -4.92 7.84
C SER A 269 -7.92 -4.70 6.33
N SER A 270 -9.13 -4.83 5.77
CA SER A 270 -9.38 -4.63 4.34
C SER A 270 -9.10 -3.19 3.90
N GLN A 271 -9.43 -2.20 4.73
CA GLN A 271 -9.17 -0.78 4.45
C GLN A 271 -7.68 -0.46 4.51
N ILE A 272 -6.95 -0.99 5.51
CA ILE A 272 -5.51 -0.77 5.65
C ILE A 272 -4.75 -1.26 4.41
N VAL A 273 -5.14 -2.41 3.84
CA VAL A 273 -4.54 -2.96 2.61
C VAL A 273 -4.64 -1.98 1.44
N GLY A 274 -5.75 -1.27 1.31
CA GLY A 274 -5.93 -0.25 0.25
C GLY A 274 -5.18 1.05 0.53
N ILE A 275 -5.18 1.50 1.78
CA ILE A 275 -4.58 2.79 2.18
C ILE A 275 -3.05 2.74 2.07
N PHE A 276 -2.42 1.64 2.47
CA PHE A 276 -0.97 1.56 2.59
C PHE A 276 -0.23 1.82 1.26
N PRO A 277 -0.60 1.20 0.13
CA PRO A 277 -0.02 1.50 -1.17
C PRO A 277 -0.20 2.98 -1.54
N THR A 278 -1.36 3.59 -1.29
CA THR A 278 -1.59 5.01 -1.63
C THR A 278 -0.66 5.95 -0.87
N ILE A 279 -0.40 5.67 0.42
CA ILE A 279 0.53 6.45 1.24
C ILE A 279 1.95 6.29 0.71
N ILE A 280 2.41 5.06 0.43
CA ILE A 280 3.75 4.83 -0.13
C ILE A 280 3.94 5.62 -1.43
N ILE A 281 2.93 5.59 -2.29
CA ILE A 281 2.99 6.20 -3.61
C ILE A 281 2.97 7.72 -3.50
N LEU A 282 2.14 8.27 -2.62
CA LEU A 282 2.15 9.68 -2.28
C LEU A 282 3.52 10.10 -1.74
N LEU A 283 4.12 9.31 -0.86
CA LEU A 283 5.45 9.56 -0.31
C LEU A 283 6.54 9.50 -1.39
N VAL A 284 6.44 8.60 -2.36
CA VAL A 284 7.37 8.54 -3.51
C VAL A 284 7.18 9.73 -4.44
N ALA A 285 5.93 10.12 -4.72
CA ALA A 285 5.63 11.28 -5.55
C ALA A 285 6.13 12.58 -4.91
N LEU A 286 5.99 12.71 -3.59
CA LEU A 286 6.46 13.86 -2.81
C LEU A 286 7.97 13.82 -2.56
N GLY A 287 8.56 12.63 -2.41
CA GLY A 287 10.01 12.43 -2.23
C GLY A 287 10.82 13.03 -3.36
N ARG A 288 10.29 12.96 -4.59
CA ARG A 288 10.90 13.60 -5.77
C ARG A 288 10.93 15.12 -5.69
N THR A 289 10.01 15.74 -4.96
CA THR A 289 9.96 17.20 -4.79
C THR A 289 11.02 17.69 -3.80
N PHE A 290 11.49 16.81 -2.89
CA PHE A 290 12.51 17.19 -1.90
C PHE A 290 13.92 17.30 -2.48
N ASP A 291 14.30 16.43 -3.42
CA ASP A 291 15.64 16.48 -4.03
C ASP A 291 15.81 17.73 -4.93
N GLN A 292 14.76 18.20 -5.60
CA GLN A 292 14.85 19.35 -6.53
C GLN A 292 15.08 20.72 -5.86
N THR A 293 14.81 20.84 -4.55
CA THR A 293 14.98 22.11 -3.83
C THR A 293 16.45 22.33 -3.41
N ILE A 294 17.26 21.27 -3.39
CA ILE A 294 18.65 21.36 -2.90
C ILE A 294 19.60 21.81 -4.03
N ASP A 295 19.38 21.35 -5.26
CA ASP A 295 20.24 21.71 -6.41
C ASP A 295 20.06 23.17 -6.89
N SER A 296 18.88 23.76 -6.63
CA SER A 296 18.58 25.14 -7.02
C SER A 296 19.18 26.19 -6.08
N VAL A 297 19.45 25.85 -4.81
CA VAL A 297 20.03 26.79 -3.84
C VAL A 297 21.56 26.91 -3.98
N ASP A 298 22.23 25.85 -4.46
CA ASP A 298 23.70 25.88 -4.65
C ASP A 298 24.11 26.52 -5.98
N SER A 299 23.23 26.49 -6.99
CA SER A 299 23.50 27.12 -8.29
C SER A 299 23.45 28.66 -8.24
N ASP A 300 22.64 29.24 -7.36
CA ASP A 300 22.53 30.71 -7.24
C ASP A 300 23.69 31.34 -6.45
N GLN A 301 24.39 30.58 -5.59
CA GLN A 301 25.55 31.09 -4.85
C GLN A 301 26.88 30.97 -5.60
N LEU A 302 26.97 30.12 -6.64
CA LEU A 302 28.21 30.01 -7.41
C LEU A 302 28.33 31.04 -8.55
N THR A 303 27.29 31.85 -8.80
CA THR A 303 27.28 32.82 -9.92
C THR A 303 27.52 34.27 -9.50
N THR A 304 27.79 34.54 -8.22
CA THR A 304 28.17 35.89 -7.73
C THR A 304 29.49 35.87 -6.96
N VAL A 305 30.53 35.30 -7.57
CA VAL A 305 31.86 35.92 -7.41
C VAL A 305 31.93 36.99 -8.49
N PRO A 306 31.70 38.28 -8.18
CA PRO A 306 32.15 39.33 -9.08
C PRO A 306 33.66 39.15 -9.20
N VAL A 307 34.11 38.74 -10.39
CA VAL A 307 35.48 38.98 -10.83
C VAL A 307 35.59 40.50 -10.89
N ALA A 308 35.92 41.10 -9.75
CA ALA A 308 36.38 42.46 -9.71
C ALA A 308 37.65 42.48 -10.56
N CYS A 309 37.55 43.10 -11.74
CA CYS A 309 38.69 43.55 -12.51
C CYS A 309 39.66 44.26 -11.57
N LEU A 310 40.74 43.57 -11.25
CA LEU A 310 41.98 44.16 -10.77
C LEU A 310 42.45 45.05 -11.93
N SER A 311 42.07 46.32 -11.87
CA SER A 311 42.52 47.33 -12.81
C SER A 311 43.98 47.62 -12.52
N ASP A 312 44.74 47.60 -13.61
CA ASP A 312 46.17 47.72 -13.71
C ASP A 312 46.77 48.91 -12.95
N THR A 313 47.80 48.61 -12.16
CA THR A 313 48.89 49.55 -11.92
C THR A 313 49.93 49.34 -13.01
N GLN A 314 50.13 50.39 -13.81
CA GLN A 314 51.16 50.55 -14.83
C GLN A 314 52.56 50.09 -14.35
N PRO A 315 53.43 49.60 -15.26
CA PRO A 315 54.51 50.50 -15.68
C PRO A 315 54.88 50.40 -17.17
N SER A 316 55.00 51.58 -17.78
CA SER A 316 56.14 52.05 -18.57
C SER A 316 57.20 51.02 -19.04
N ASP A 317 57.14 50.75 -20.35
CA ASP A 317 58.21 51.02 -21.32
C ASP A 317 59.19 49.90 -21.77
N THR A 318 59.48 49.99 -23.07
CA THR A 318 60.59 49.44 -23.86
C THR A 318 60.71 47.93 -24.14
N GLY A 319 60.75 47.60 -25.44
CA GLY A 319 61.64 46.56 -25.96
C GLY A 319 61.07 45.66 -27.05
N GLU A 320 61.40 45.97 -28.30
CA GLU A 320 61.32 45.09 -29.47
C GLU A 320 61.88 43.68 -29.21
N GLY A 321 61.30 42.65 -29.83
CA GLY A 321 61.89 41.31 -29.80
C GLY A 321 61.04 40.22 -30.45
N ILE A 322 61.21 40.06 -31.75
CA ILE A 322 60.82 38.93 -32.61
C ILE A 322 61.20 37.57 -31.96
N ILE A 323 60.32 36.55 -32.05
CA ILE A 323 60.59 35.16 -32.54
C ILE A 323 59.39 34.22 -32.22
N THR A 324 58.99 33.52 -33.27
CA THR A 324 58.14 32.33 -33.44
C THR A 324 58.44 31.11 -32.54
N ALA A 325 57.39 30.39 -32.11
CA ALA A 325 57.30 28.91 -32.00
C ALA A 325 55.91 28.57 -31.40
N GLU A 326 54.93 28.04 -32.14
CA GLU A 326 54.74 26.62 -32.49
C GLU A 326 55.04 25.62 -31.34
N SER A 327 53.99 25.15 -30.66
CA SER A 327 53.99 23.93 -29.84
C SER A 327 52.55 23.59 -29.42
N ARG A 328 51.79 22.85 -30.23
CA ARG A 328 51.51 21.41 -30.04
C ARG A 328 51.28 20.98 -28.57
N PHE A 329 50.01 20.89 -28.19
CA PHE A 329 49.48 19.97 -27.19
C PHE A 329 48.04 19.69 -27.64
N GLY A 330 47.58 18.47 -27.90
CA GLY A 330 47.91 17.18 -27.34
C GLY A 330 46.57 16.49 -27.07
N SER A 331 45.89 16.06 -28.13
CA SER A 331 44.62 15.33 -28.08
C SER A 331 44.85 13.96 -27.47
N ILE A 332 44.32 13.72 -26.27
CA ILE A 332 44.28 12.40 -25.64
C ILE A 332 42.89 11.80 -25.89
N THR A 333 42.81 11.00 -26.96
CA THR A 333 41.77 9.99 -27.15
C THR A 333 42.13 8.78 -26.29
N SER A 334 41.43 8.58 -25.16
CA SER A 334 41.50 7.34 -24.39
C SER A 334 40.42 6.37 -24.88
N GLY A 335 40.80 5.49 -25.79
CA GLY A 335 40.04 4.29 -26.13
C GLY A 335 40.27 3.23 -25.06
N ARG A 336 39.18 2.70 -24.48
CA ARG A 336 39.26 1.49 -23.63
C ARG A 336 38.64 0.30 -24.35
N SER A 337 39.56 -0.61 -24.63
CA SER A 337 39.44 -1.90 -25.29
C SER A 337 38.38 -2.81 -24.67
N ARG A 338 37.47 -3.27 -25.54
CA ARG A 338 37.25 -4.69 -25.90
C ARG A 338 38.09 -5.69 -25.09
N MET A 339 37.43 -6.61 -24.39
CA MET A 339 38.03 -7.85 -23.93
C MET A 339 37.03 -8.99 -24.24
N ASP A 340 37.30 -9.63 -25.37
CA ASP A 340 36.74 -10.92 -25.78
C ASP A 340 37.43 -12.06 -25.01
N ASN A 341 36.71 -13.18 -24.90
CA ASN A 341 37.20 -14.56 -24.62
C ASN A 341 37.73 -14.82 -23.19
N ALA A 342 37.40 -15.93 -22.51
CA ALA A 342 37.44 -17.30 -23.01
C ALA A 342 36.89 -18.33 -21.99
N LYS A 343 36.36 -19.43 -22.54
CA LYS A 343 36.62 -20.85 -22.16
C LYS A 343 36.03 -21.48 -20.88
N SER A 344 35.28 -22.56 -21.16
CA SER A 344 35.55 -23.95 -20.73
C SER A 344 35.08 -24.39 -19.34
N ARG A 345 33.92 -25.05 -19.27
CA ARG A 345 33.81 -26.52 -19.20
C ARG A 345 32.37 -26.99 -19.41
#